data_AF-A0A7C5LT51-F1
#
_entry.id   AF-A0A7C5LT51-F1
#
_cell.length_a   1.000
_cell.length_b   1.000
_cell.length_c   1.000
_cell.angle_alpha   90.00
_cell.angle_beta   90.00
_cell.angle_gamma   90.00
#
_symmetry.space_group_name_H-M   'P 1'
#
loop_
_entity.id
_entity.type
_entity.pdbx_description
1 polymer ?
#
loop_
_entity_poly.entity_id
_entity_poly.type
_entity_poly.pdbx_seq_one_letter_code
_entity_poly.pdbx_strand_id
1 'polypeptide(L)'
;MTDGRLPVCVDYSPVANVRTGLGRYAEKLGWHLLERDDVEVTFYAATPTPERLPAYTRGRLRAEWRWGMRRWRLTVLAAQLAGLYWDSRFAGADVVHATEHLLAPLGRIPSVLTIH
;
A
#
# COMPACT_ATOMS: atom_id res chain seq x y z
N MET A 1 5.71 -12.57 -19.79
CA MET A 1 4.25 -12.47 -19.95
C MET A 1 3.66 -13.18 -18.75
N THR A 2 3.33 -12.40 -17.73
CA THR A 2 2.78 -12.83 -16.44
C THR A 2 1.41 -13.47 -16.63
N ASP A 3 0.99 -14.25 -15.64
CA ASP A 3 -0.11 -15.24 -15.55
C ASP A 3 -1.55 -14.74 -15.88
N GLY A 4 -1.72 -13.70 -16.71
CA GLY A 4 -3.00 -13.04 -17.00
C GLY A 4 -3.58 -12.22 -15.85
N ARG A 5 -2.97 -12.29 -14.66
CA ARG A 5 -3.38 -11.59 -13.45
C ARG A 5 -2.72 -10.22 -13.34
N LEU A 6 -3.46 -9.21 -12.91
CA LEU A 6 -2.97 -7.86 -12.65
C LEU A 6 -2.33 -7.78 -11.24
N PRO A 7 -1.02 -7.54 -11.10
CA PRO A 7 -0.37 -7.34 -9.81
C PRO A 7 -0.69 -5.97 -9.22
N VAL A 8 -1.36 -5.95 -8.07
CA VAL A 8 -1.81 -4.73 -7.37
C VAL A 8 -1.16 -4.69 -6.00
N CYS A 9 -0.53 -3.57 -5.63
CA CYS A 9 -0.04 -3.35 -4.27
C CYS A 9 -0.92 -2.31 -3.55
N VAL A 10 -1.59 -2.71 -2.47
CA VAL A 10 -2.59 -1.88 -1.78
C VAL A 10 -2.03 -1.32 -0.47
N ASP A 11 -2.30 -0.05 -0.19
CA ASP A 11 -1.97 0.60 1.07
C ASP A 11 -2.85 0.09 2.21
N TYR A 12 -2.21 -0.50 3.20
CA TYR A 12 -2.82 -1.05 4.40
C TYR A 12 -2.42 -0.28 5.66
N SER A 13 -1.74 0.85 5.51
CA SER A 13 -1.42 1.75 6.62
C SER A 13 -2.68 2.18 7.40
N PRO A 14 -3.82 2.51 6.77
CA PRO A 14 -5.05 2.86 7.51
C PRO A 14 -5.62 1.69 8.30
N VAL A 15 -5.48 0.45 7.81
CA VAL A 15 -5.97 -0.76 8.51
C VAL A 15 -5.27 -0.91 9.87
N ALA A 16 -3.96 -0.69 9.92
CA ALA A 16 -3.18 -0.80 11.15
C ALA A 16 -3.28 0.44 12.05
N ASN A 17 -3.38 1.64 11.45
CA ASN A 17 -3.29 2.91 12.18
C ASN A 17 -4.65 3.48 12.62
N VAL A 18 -5.75 3.15 11.92
CA VAL A 18 -7.05 3.83 12.07
C VAL A 18 -8.21 2.82 12.09
N ARG A 19 -8.96 2.75 13.20
CA ARG A 19 -10.18 1.92 13.31
C ARG A 19 -11.47 2.67 12.93
N THR A 20 -11.40 3.56 11.94
CA THR A 20 -12.56 4.33 11.45
C THR A 20 -13.03 3.79 10.10
N GLY A 21 -13.95 4.50 9.43
CA GLY A 21 -14.46 4.11 8.11
C GLY A 21 -13.37 3.81 7.07
N LEU A 22 -12.26 4.55 7.11
CA LEU A 22 -11.14 4.41 6.18
C LEU A 22 -10.44 3.04 6.30
N GLY A 23 -10.12 2.61 7.53
CA GLY A 23 -9.49 1.32 7.77
C GLY A 23 -10.40 0.17 7.32
N ARG A 24 -11.71 0.25 7.61
CA ARG A 24 -12.69 -0.75 7.14
C ARG A 24 -12.83 -0.77 5.62
N TYR A 25 -12.74 0.39 4.97
CA TYR A 25 -12.73 0.48 3.51
C TYR A 25 -11.50 -0.21 2.92
N ALA A 26 -10.30 0.13 3.39
CA ALA A 26 -9.05 -0.43 2.90
C ALA A 26 -8.97 -1.96 3.13
N GLU A 27 -9.43 -2.42 4.29
CA GLU A 27 -9.52 -3.85 4.61
C GLU A 27 -10.48 -4.57 3.67
N LYS A 28 -11.72 -4.07 3.52
CA LYS A 28 -12.71 -4.65 2.59
C LYS A 28 -12.20 -4.66 1.16
N LEU A 29 -11.58 -3.56 0.70
CA LEU A 29 -11.03 -3.47 -0.64
C LEU A 29 -10.03 -4.59 -0.89
N GLY A 30 -8.98 -4.70 -0.06
CA GLY A 30 -7.98 -5.74 -0.31
C GLY A 30 -8.49 -7.16 -0.06
N TRP A 31 -9.48 -7.36 0.82
CA TRP A 31 -10.18 -8.65 0.94
C TRP A 31 -10.88 -9.06 -0.36
N HIS A 32 -11.68 -8.17 -0.95
CA HIS A 32 -12.40 -8.48 -2.20
C HIS A 32 -11.46 -8.60 -3.39
N LEU A 33 -10.32 -7.88 -3.39
CA LEU A 33 -9.30 -8.08 -4.42
C LEU A 33 -8.60 -9.44 -4.29
N LEU A 34 -8.46 -9.99 -3.08
CA LEU A 34 -7.89 -11.34 -2.88
C LEU A 34 -8.82 -12.45 -3.42
N GLU A 35 -10.12 -12.21 -3.45
CA GLU A 35 -11.13 -13.14 -4.00
C GLU A 35 -11.19 -13.10 -5.54
N ARG A 36 -10.43 -12.21 -6.20
CA ARG A 36 -10.41 -12.07 -7.65
C ARG A 36 -9.31 -12.94 -8.27
N ASP A 37 -9.70 -13.81 -9.19
CA ASP A 37 -8.77 -14.72 -9.86
C ASP A 37 -7.81 -14.00 -10.83
N ASP A 38 -8.22 -12.86 -11.39
CA ASP A 38 -7.49 -12.03 -12.34
C ASP A 38 -6.67 -10.91 -11.67
N VAL A 39 -6.53 -10.93 -10.35
CA VAL A 39 -5.71 -9.96 -9.59
C VAL A 39 -4.73 -10.69 -8.68
N GLU A 40 -3.46 -10.31 -8.70
CA GLU A 40 -2.47 -10.72 -7.70
C GLU A 40 -2.31 -9.58 -6.68
N VAL A 41 -2.80 -9.77 -5.46
CA VAL A 41 -2.78 -8.73 -4.44
C VAL A 41 -1.58 -8.86 -3.53
N THR A 42 -0.89 -7.74 -3.35
CA THR A 42 0.10 -7.53 -2.30
C THR A 42 -0.19 -6.25 -1.54
N PHE A 43 0.52 -6.04 -0.43
CA PHE A 43 0.24 -4.96 0.50
C PHE A 43 1.49 -4.17 0.84
N TYR A 44 1.31 -2.92 1.22
CA TYR A 44 2.31 -2.17 1.95
C TYR A 44 1.69 -1.47 3.15
N ALA A 45 2.49 -1.20 4.18
CA ALA A 45 2.01 -0.49 5.35
C ALA A 45 3.10 0.35 6.02
N ALA A 46 2.77 1.60 6.35
CA ALA A 46 3.54 2.47 7.22
C ALA A 46 2.84 2.57 8.58
N THR A 47 3.23 1.72 9.53
CA THR A 47 2.59 1.63 10.84
C THR A 47 3.61 1.27 11.92
N PRO A 48 3.53 1.85 13.14
CA PRO A 48 4.34 1.39 14.26
C PRO A 48 3.85 0.05 14.83
N THR A 49 2.66 -0.40 14.44
CA THR A 49 1.97 -1.60 14.98
C THR A 49 1.58 -2.56 13.85
N PRO A 50 2.54 -3.15 13.10
CA PRO A 50 2.26 -4.08 12.01
C PRO A 50 1.50 -5.33 12.46
N GLU A 51 1.58 -5.69 13.74
CA GLU A 51 0.81 -6.78 14.36
C GLU A 51 -0.71 -6.59 14.29
N ARG A 52 -1.19 -5.36 14.03
CA ARG A 52 -2.61 -5.06 13.83
C ARG A 52 -3.09 -5.37 12.41
N LEU A 53 -2.18 -5.67 11.48
CA LEU A 53 -2.57 -6.06 10.13
C LEU A 53 -3.24 -7.45 10.13
N PRO A 54 -4.24 -7.67 9.28
CA PRO A 54 -4.90 -8.98 9.16
C PRO A 54 -3.91 -10.10 8.82
N ALA A 55 -4.15 -11.30 9.34
CA ALA A 55 -3.24 -12.43 9.20
C ALA A 55 -2.93 -12.80 7.74
N TYR A 56 -3.88 -12.59 6.83
CA TYR A 56 -3.73 -12.89 5.39
C TYR A 56 -2.70 -12.01 4.68
N THR A 57 -2.34 -10.86 5.28
CA THR A 57 -1.31 -9.96 4.75
C THR A 57 0.11 -10.51 4.96
N ARG A 58 0.29 -11.47 5.89
CA ARG A 58 1.58 -12.10 6.14
C ARG A 58 2.04 -12.87 4.89
N GLY A 59 3.30 -12.68 4.52
CA GLY A 59 3.87 -13.21 3.28
C GLY A 59 3.45 -12.46 2.01
N ARG A 60 2.58 -11.45 2.10
CA ARG A 60 2.13 -10.59 0.99
C ARG A 60 2.47 -9.11 1.17
N LEU A 61 3.14 -8.75 2.27
CA LEU A 61 3.68 -7.41 2.50
C LEU A 61 4.94 -7.21 1.64
N ARG A 62 4.85 -6.34 0.64
CA ARG A 62 5.98 -5.95 -0.23
C ARG A 62 6.88 -4.93 0.44
N ALA A 63 6.28 -4.00 1.18
CA ALA A 63 7.00 -2.96 1.88
C ALA A 63 6.35 -2.65 3.22
N GLU A 64 7.19 -2.49 4.24
CA GLU A 64 6.76 -2.11 5.58
C GLU A 64 7.66 -0.99 6.10
N TRP A 65 7.05 0.03 6.69
CA TRP A 65 7.75 1.05 7.45
C TRP A 65 7.20 1.07 8.88
N ARG A 66 8.06 0.76 9.85
CA ARG A 66 7.69 0.73 11.28
C ARG A 66 7.60 2.12 11.89
N TRP A 67 6.87 3.02 11.23
CA TRP A 67 6.81 4.45 11.51
C TRP A 67 5.39 4.92 11.75
N GLY A 68 5.23 5.89 12.65
CA GLY A 68 3.98 6.63 12.79
C GLY A 68 3.73 7.56 11.59
N MET A 69 2.47 7.96 11.43
CA MET A 69 1.99 8.69 10.25
C MET A 69 2.70 10.03 10.00
N ARG A 70 3.11 10.74 11.05
CA ARG A 70 3.91 11.98 10.90
C ARG A 70 5.26 11.71 10.26
N ARG A 71 5.97 10.67 10.71
CA ARG A 71 7.29 10.31 10.15
C ARG A 71 7.13 9.85 8.70
N TRP A 72 6.14 9.02 8.44
CA TRP A 72 5.81 8.56 7.08
C TRP A 72 5.61 9.72 6.10
N ARG A 73 4.73 10.67 6.44
CA ARG A 73 4.47 11.86 5.61
C ARG A 73 5.71 12.72 5.37
N LEU A 74 6.51 12.96 6.39
CA LEU A 74 7.74 13.74 6.25
C LEU A 74 8.78 13.04 5.38
N THR A 75 8.87 11.70 5.47
CA THR A 75 9.79 10.94 4.61
C THR A 75 9.33 10.95 3.15
N VAL A 76 8.02 10.79 2.89
CA VAL A 76 7.48 10.92 1.54
C VAL A 76 7.73 12.32 0.97
N LEU A 77 7.46 13.38 1.76
CA LEU A 77 7.75 14.76 1.36
C LEU A 77 9.24 14.96 1.03
N ALA A 78 10.14 14.52 1.91
CA ALA A 78 11.58 14.65 1.70
C ALA A 78 12.04 13.90 0.44
N ALA A 79 11.50 12.71 0.18
CA ALA A 79 11.80 11.94 -1.02
C ALA A 79 11.31 12.65 -2.29
N GLN A 80 10.09 13.21 -2.27
CA GLN A 80 9.57 13.99 -3.39
C GLN A 80 10.41 15.24 -3.68
N LEU A 81 10.78 16.00 -2.65
CA LEU A 81 11.65 17.17 -2.80
C LEU A 81 13.05 16.82 -3.31
N ALA A 82 13.56 15.64 -2.93
CA ALA A 82 14.87 15.14 -3.38
C ALA A 82 14.82 14.41 -4.73
N GLY A 83 13.65 14.25 -5.36
CA GLY A 83 13.49 13.47 -6.60
C GLY A 83 13.81 11.99 -6.44
N LEU A 84 13.64 11.43 -5.24
CA LEU A 84 13.91 10.03 -4.93
C LEU A 84 12.66 9.17 -5.11
N TYR A 85 12.76 8.18 -5.99
CA TYR A 85 11.68 7.23 -6.25
C TYR A 85 11.91 5.87 -5.58
N TRP A 86 10.83 5.20 -5.18
CA TRP A 86 10.86 3.94 -4.44
C TRP A 86 10.32 2.76 -5.26
N ASP A 87 10.30 2.83 -6.59
CA ASP A 87 9.77 1.77 -7.46
C ASP A 87 10.30 0.37 -7.10
N SER A 88 11.57 0.26 -6.66
CA SER A 88 12.17 -1.01 -6.25
C SER A 88 11.50 -1.66 -5.03
N ARG A 89 10.91 -0.88 -4.11
CA ARG A 89 10.14 -1.40 -2.96
C ARG A 89 8.79 -2.00 -3.38
N PHE A 90 8.35 -1.71 -4.59
CA PHE A 90 7.11 -2.15 -5.19
C PHE A 90 7.37 -3.02 -6.43
N ALA A 91 8.59 -3.55 -6.58
CA ALA A 91 8.96 -4.36 -7.73
C ALA A 91 8.01 -5.55 -7.90
N GLY A 92 7.46 -5.69 -9.11
CA GLY A 92 6.47 -6.71 -9.46
C GLY A 92 5.02 -6.26 -9.27
N ALA A 93 4.75 -5.03 -8.82
CA ALA A 93 3.43 -4.42 -8.90
C ALA A 93 3.27 -3.67 -10.23
N ASP A 94 2.15 -3.88 -10.93
CA ASP A 94 1.80 -3.11 -12.12
C ASP A 94 1.04 -1.83 -11.73
N VAL A 95 0.41 -1.80 -10.55
CA VAL A 95 -0.27 -0.62 -10.01
C VAL A 95 -0.18 -0.59 -8.48
N VAL A 96 -0.02 0.61 -7.92
CA VAL A 96 -0.06 0.85 -6.47
C VAL A 96 -1.32 1.64 -6.10
N HIS A 97 -2.10 1.14 -5.15
CA HIS A 97 -3.33 1.79 -4.69
C HIS A 97 -3.12 2.37 -3.29
N ALA A 98 -2.96 3.70 -3.22
CA ALA A 98 -2.99 4.46 -1.98
C ALA A 98 -4.43 4.63 -1.48
N THR A 99 -4.75 3.95 -0.39
CA THR A 99 -6.07 4.00 0.25
C THR A 99 -6.21 5.15 1.24
N GLU A 100 -5.12 5.88 1.51
CA GLU A 100 -5.13 7.18 2.19
C GLU A 100 -4.52 8.28 1.31
N HIS A 101 -4.65 9.53 1.74
CA HIS A 101 -4.25 10.73 0.98
C HIS A 101 -2.72 10.95 0.84
N LEU A 102 -1.93 9.88 0.82
CA LEU A 102 -0.48 9.97 0.66
C LEU A 102 0.01 8.93 -0.35
N LEU A 103 0.53 9.43 -1.47
CA LEU A 103 1.16 8.62 -2.50
C LEU A 103 2.61 8.32 -2.13
N ALA A 104 3.02 7.06 -2.23
CA ALA A 104 4.44 6.72 -2.25
C ALA A 104 5.12 7.43 -3.45
N PRO A 105 6.38 7.88 -3.31
CA PRO A 105 7.12 8.51 -4.40
C PRO A 105 7.50 7.44 -5.44
N LEU A 106 6.64 7.25 -6.43
CA LEU A 106 6.82 6.29 -7.53
C LEU A 106 7.10 7.05 -8.82
N GLY A 107 8.12 6.63 -9.57
CA GLY A 107 8.52 7.30 -10.81
C GLY A 107 7.97 6.63 -12.06
N ARG A 108 7.69 5.31 -12.00
CA ARG A 108 7.29 4.50 -13.16
C ARG A 108 5.99 3.75 -12.95
N ILE A 109 5.73 3.30 -11.72
CA ILE A 109 4.54 2.48 -11.43
C ILE A 109 3.32 3.40 -11.31
N PRO A 110 2.25 3.20 -12.10
CA PRO A 110 1.04 3.99 -12.00
C PRO A 110 0.40 3.83 -10.62
N SER A 111 -0.23 4.90 -10.15
CA SER A 111 -0.84 4.95 -8.83
C SER A 111 -2.33 5.29 -8.90
N VAL A 112 -3.12 4.63 -8.05
CA VAL A 112 -4.52 4.96 -7.79
C VAL A 112 -4.59 5.56 -6.40
N LEU A 113 -5.30 6.69 -6.27
CA LEU A 113 -5.51 7.37 -4.99
C LEU A 113 -6.99 7.39 -4.66
N THR A 114 -7.36 6.92 -3.46
CA THR A 114 -8.72 7.13 -2.95
C THR A 114 -8.86 8.51 -2.31
N ILE A 115 -9.90 9.24 -2.70
CA ILE A 115 -10.31 10.52 -2.12
C ILE A 115 -11.65 10.28 -1.40
N HIS A 116 -11.78 10.79 -0.17
CA HIS A 116 -12.92 10.59 0.73
C HIS A 116 -13.52 11.93 1.11
#